data_AF-S0FDX1-F1
#
_entry.id   AF-S0FDX1-F1
#
_cell.length_a   1.000
_cell.length_b   1.000
_cell.length_c   1.000
_cell.angle_alpha   90.00
_cell.angle_beta   90.00
_cell.angle_gamma   90.00
#
_symmetry.space_group_name_H-M   'P 1'
#
loop_
_entity.id
_entity.type
_entity.pdbx_description
1 polymer ?
#
loop_
_entity_poly.entity_id
_entity_poly.type
_entity_poly.pdbx_seq_one_letter_code
_entity_poly.pdbx_strand_id
1 'polypeptide(L)'
;MQLLNSTDAVVRQQPVSNKKTCDFYFLQPGTKYYIRLFNDDNNNGVWDTGNYANKIQPEEVFYFPKVWEMKANFEFEETWNIHALPLDKQKPDEIKKQKPEESKKIKDRNKERAKKLGRT
;
A
#
# COMPACT_ATOMS: atom_id res chain seq x y z
N MET A 1 -4.81 4.34 11.34
CA MET A 1 -4.88 3.04 10.64
C MET A 1 -5.90 3.12 9.52
N GLN A 2 -5.63 2.44 8.41
CA GLN A 2 -6.47 2.43 7.21
C GLN A 2 -6.73 0.98 6.78
N LEU A 3 -7.97 0.76 6.34
CA LEU A 3 -8.42 -0.45 5.69
C LEU A 3 -8.50 -0.18 4.19
N LEU A 4 -7.81 -0.99 3.39
CA LEU A 4 -7.69 -0.85 1.95
C LEU A 4 -8.37 -2.03 1.24
N ASN A 5 -8.77 -1.82 -0.01
CA ASN A 5 -9.23 -2.88 -0.91
C ASN A 5 -8.09 -3.38 -1.81
N SER A 6 -8.40 -4.33 -2.71
CA SER A 6 -7.47 -4.90 -3.70
C SER A 6 -6.87 -3.89 -4.69
N THR A 7 -7.42 -2.69 -4.80
CA THR A 7 -6.90 -1.63 -5.67
C THR A 7 -5.98 -0.63 -4.94
N ASP A 8 -5.61 -0.91 -3.68
CA ASP A 8 -4.87 -0.01 -2.77
C ASP A 8 -5.67 1.28 -2.44
N ALA A 9 -6.99 1.26 -2.66
CA ALA A 9 -7.88 2.36 -2.32
C ALA A 9 -8.37 2.23 -0.87
N VAL A 10 -8.42 3.38 -0.18
CA VAL A 10 -8.86 3.44 1.22
C VAL A 10 -10.36 3.21 1.28
N VAL A 11 -10.76 2.12 1.94
CA VAL A 11 -12.16 1.79 2.23
C VAL A 11 -12.61 2.48 3.50
N ARG A 12 -11.77 2.43 4.54
CA ARG A 12 -12.01 3.10 5.83
C ARG A 12 -10.72 3.55 6.47
N GLN A 13 -10.84 4.53 7.34
CA GLN A 13 -9.73 5.06 8.12
C GLN A 13 -10.21 5.36 9.53
N GLN A 14 -9.38 5.01 10.51
CA GLN A 14 -9.64 5.28 11.91
C GLN A 14 -8.33 5.53 12.67
N PRO A 15 -8.27 6.54 13.56
CA PRO A 15 -7.13 6.73 14.44
C PRO A 15 -6.97 5.53 15.37
N VAL A 16 -5.73 5.23 15.76
CA VAL A 16 -5.46 4.18 16.75
C VAL A 16 -5.85 4.72 18.12
N SER A 17 -6.67 3.98 18.86
CA SER A 17 -7.12 4.41 20.19
C SER A 17 -5.97 4.43 21.19
N ASN A 18 -6.13 5.10 22.33
CA ASN A 18 -5.13 5.12 23.42
C ASN A 18 -4.71 3.72 23.90
N LYS A 19 -5.57 2.71 23.69
CA LYS A 19 -5.31 1.31 24.00
C LYS A 19 -4.48 0.56 22.93
N LYS A 20 -3.97 1.26 21.91
CA LYS A 20 -3.26 0.69 20.75
C LYS A 20 -4.08 -0.30 19.93
N THR A 21 -5.42 -0.19 19.99
CA THR A 21 -6.36 -1.02 19.24
C THR A 21 -7.14 -0.18 18.22
N CYS A 22 -7.61 -0.84 17.16
CA CYS A 22 -8.41 -0.24 16.11
C CYS A 22 -9.42 -1.28 15.60
N ASP A 23 -10.70 -0.96 15.70
CA ASP A 23 -11.78 -1.90 15.39
C ASP A 23 -12.51 -1.47 14.12
N PHE A 24 -12.80 -2.42 13.23
CA PHE A 24 -13.55 -2.20 12.00
C PHE A 24 -14.77 -3.10 11.95
N TYR A 25 -15.96 -2.52 12.12
CA TYR A 25 -17.23 -3.26 12.15
C TYR A 25 -17.91 -3.29 10.78
N PHE A 26 -18.81 -4.25 10.54
CA PHE A 26 -19.64 -4.29 9.31
C PHE A 26 -18.83 -4.25 8.00
N LEU A 27 -17.80 -5.10 7.91
CA LEU A 27 -17.06 -5.31 6.68
C LEU A 27 -17.85 -6.18 5.70
N GLN A 28 -17.68 -5.95 4.40
CA GLN A 28 -18.40 -6.70 3.38
C GLN A 28 -17.83 -8.12 3.27
N PRO A 29 -18.66 -9.16 3.44
CA PRO A 29 -18.25 -10.53 3.21
C PRO A 29 -17.81 -10.76 1.76
N GLY A 30 -16.87 -11.67 1.53
CA GLY A 30 -16.29 -11.96 0.21
C GLY A 30 -15.31 -10.91 -0.30
N THR A 31 -15.00 -9.88 0.50
CA THR A 31 -14.04 -8.84 0.13
C THR A 31 -12.69 -9.10 0.78
N LYS A 32 -11.62 -9.03 -0.03
CA LYS A 32 -10.24 -8.99 0.45
C LYS A 32 -9.89 -7.59 0.94
N TYR A 33 -9.41 -7.52 2.17
CA TYR A 33 -8.95 -6.30 2.80
C TYR A 33 -7.46 -6.38 3.12
N TYR A 34 -6.83 -5.20 3.05
CA TYR A 34 -5.43 -4.98 3.42
C TYR A 34 -5.41 -3.90 4.48
N ILE A 35 -4.44 -3.97 5.39
CA ILE A 35 -4.31 -3.01 6.49
C ILE A 35 -3.04 -2.19 6.27
N ARG A 36 -3.18 -0.88 6.41
CA ARG A 36 -2.10 0.09 6.33
C ARG A 36 -2.10 0.96 7.58
N LEU A 37 -0.93 1.18 8.16
CA LEU A 37 -0.72 2.15 9.23
C LEU A 37 0.23 3.21 8.71
N PHE A 38 -0.02 4.46 9.04
CA PHE A 38 0.92 5.54 8.82
C PHE A 38 1.15 6.26 10.14
N ASN A 39 2.35 6.80 10.31
CA ASN A 39 2.66 7.65 11.45
C ASN A 39 2.23 9.07 11.10
N ASP A 40 1.28 9.60 11.86
CA ASP A 40 0.71 10.95 11.67
C ASP A 40 1.51 11.92 12.55
N ASP A 41 2.49 12.60 11.95
CA ASP A 41 3.40 13.49 12.68
C ASP A 41 2.75 14.86 12.97
N ASN A 42 1.75 15.25 12.18
CA ASN A 42 1.09 16.55 12.28
C ASN A 42 -0.32 16.49 12.90
N ASN A 43 -0.79 15.30 13.27
CA ASN A 43 -2.10 15.01 13.84
C ASN A 43 -3.28 15.45 12.97
N ASN A 44 -3.13 15.51 11.64
CA ASN A 44 -4.23 15.86 10.74
C ASN A 44 -5.09 14.64 10.35
N GLY A 45 -4.67 13.44 10.73
CA GLY A 45 -5.33 12.18 10.44
C GLY A 45 -5.25 11.76 8.98
N VAL A 46 -4.44 12.38 8.14
CA VAL A 46 -4.34 12.09 6.71
C VAL A 46 -2.88 11.78 6.39
N TRP A 47 -2.64 10.74 5.60
CA TRP A 47 -1.28 10.47 5.17
C TRP A 47 -0.76 11.60 4.26
N ASP A 48 0.29 12.29 4.71
CA ASP A 48 0.90 13.37 3.96
C ASP A 48 2.07 12.93 3.08
N THR A 49 2.07 13.45 1.85
CA THR A 49 3.21 13.32 0.96
C THR A 49 4.34 14.25 1.39
N GLY A 50 5.58 13.79 1.22
CA GLY A 50 6.75 14.62 1.47
C GLY A 50 6.79 15.85 0.57
N ASN A 51 7.36 16.93 1.07
CA ASN A 51 7.53 18.17 0.33
C ASN A 51 9.00 18.32 -0.09
N TYR A 52 9.26 18.15 -1.39
CA TYR A 52 10.62 18.24 -1.93
C TYR A 52 11.24 19.64 -1.76
N ALA A 53 10.46 20.70 -1.98
CA ALA A 53 10.94 22.08 -1.86
C ALA A 53 11.38 22.41 -0.43
N ASN A 54 10.62 21.90 0.55
CA ASN A 54 10.91 22.08 1.97
C ASN A 54 11.81 20.98 2.57
N LYS A 55 12.30 20.03 1.75
CA LYS A 55 13.09 18.85 2.18
C LYS A 55 12.41 18.01 3.26
N ILE A 56 11.08 18.00 3.31
CA ILE A 56 10.29 17.23 4.27
C ILE A 56 10.07 15.83 3.68
N GLN A 57 10.43 14.79 4.44
CA GLN A 57 10.16 13.41 4.06
C GLN A 57 8.66 13.10 4.15
N PRO A 58 8.13 12.19 3.32
CA PRO A 58 6.77 11.68 3.49
C PRO A 58 6.62 10.95 4.82
N GLU A 59 5.40 10.91 5.32
CA GLU A 59 5.08 10.14 6.51
C GLU A 59 5.33 8.65 6.29
N GLU A 60 5.87 7.98 7.30
CA GLU A 60 6.20 6.56 7.26
C GLU A 60 4.92 5.71 7.20
N VAL A 61 4.95 4.70 6.34
CA VAL A 61 3.82 3.80 6.10
C VAL A 61 4.27 2.36 6.32
N PHE A 62 3.47 1.64 7.09
CA PHE A 62 3.60 0.23 7.35
C PHE A 62 2.42 -0.53 6.75
N TYR A 63 2.70 -1.69 6.15
CA TYR A 63 1.68 -2.56 5.59
C TYR A 63 1.61 -3.86 6.39
N PHE A 64 0.40 -4.35 6.64
CA PHE A 64 0.25 -5.68 7.20
C PHE A 64 0.52 -6.72 6.09
N PRO A 65 1.44 -7.67 6.29
CA PRO A 65 1.88 -8.58 5.23
C PRO A 65 0.82 -9.59 4.81
N LYS A 66 -0.23 -9.77 5.62
CA LYS A 66 -1.29 -10.75 5.39
C LYS A 66 -2.52 -10.06 4.80
N VAL A 67 -3.10 -10.70 3.79
CA VAL A 67 -4.41 -10.34 3.23
C VAL A 67 -5.51 -11.06 4.00
N TRP A 68 -6.61 -10.36 4.24
CA TRP A 68 -7.76 -10.92 4.94
C TRP A 68 -8.98 -10.96 4.05
N GLU A 69 -9.54 -12.14 3.84
CA GLU A 69 -10.82 -12.31 3.17
C GLU A 69 -11.93 -12.41 4.22
N MET A 70 -12.78 -11.39 4.29
CA MET A 70 -13.86 -11.37 5.29
C MET A 70 -14.97 -12.32 4.91
N LYS A 71 -15.41 -13.13 5.87
CA LYS A 71 -16.61 -13.98 5.74
C LYS A 71 -17.76 -13.38 6.54
N ALA A 72 -18.99 -13.77 6.21
CA ALA A 72 -20.15 -13.33 6.96
C ALA A 72 -20.04 -13.79 8.42
N ASN A 73 -20.36 -12.89 9.36
CA ASN A 73 -20.27 -13.12 10.81
C ASN A 73 -18.87 -13.56 11.29
N PHE A 74 -17.82 -13.18 10.57
CA PHE A 74 -16.44 -13.46 10.97
C PHE A 74 -15.88 -12.33 11.82
N GLU A 75 -15.36 -12.68 12.99
CA GLU A 75 -14.69 -11.78 13.92
C GLU A 75 -13.34 -12.39 14.27
N PHE A 76 -12.29 -11.56 14.26
CA PHE A 76 -10.94 -11.96 14.66
C PHE A 76 -10.18 -10.76 15.19
N GLU A 77 -9.24 -11.03 16.09
CA GLU A 77 -8.31 -10.05 16.63
C GLU A 77 -6.90 -10.51 16.30
N GLU A 78 -6.06 -9.61 15.80
CA GLU A 78 -4.68 -9.91 15.44
C GLU A 78 -3.76 -8.82 15.98
N THR A 79 -2.65 -9.24 16.59
CA THR A 79 -1.62 -8.30 17.06
C THR A 79 -0.65 -7.99 15.93
N TRP A 80 -0.45 -6.71 15.64
CA TRP A 80 0.49 -6.28 14.61
C TRP A 80 1.76 -5.67 15.19
N ASN A 81 2.89 -6.33 14.94
CA ASN A 81 4.22 -5.73 15.13
C ASN A 81 4.73 -5.12 13.81
N ILE A 82 4.79 -3.78 13.77
CA ILE A 82 5.21 -2.99 12.60
C ILE A 82 6.69 -3.16 12.22
N HIS A 83 7.53 -3.66 13.13
CA HIS A 83 8.96 -3.87 12.90
C HIS A 83 9.34 -5.34 12.69
N ALA A 84 8.36 -6.25 12.68
CA ALA A 84 8.63 -7.68 12.51
C ALA A 84 9.15 -8.03 11.10
N LEU A 85 8.81 -7.23 10.09
CA LEU A 85 9.27 -7.39 8.71
C LEU A 85 9.89 -6.08 8.20
N PRO A 86 10.93 -6.14 7.35
CA PRO A 86 11.47 -4.93 6.71
C PRO A 86 10.43 -4.31 5.78
N LEU A 87 10.39 -2.97 5.73
CA LEU A 87 9.42 -2.16 4.97
C LEU A 87 9.24 -2.64 3.52
N ASP A 88 10.32 -3.04 2.85
CA ASP A 88 10.32 -3.50 1.47
C ASP A 88 9.50 -4.78 1.23
N LYS A 89 9.30 -5.59 2.28
CA LYS A 89 8.58 -6.87 2.25
C LYS A 89 7.20 -6.81 2.90
N GLN A 90 6.81 -5.65 3.44
CA GLN A 90 5.54 -5.52 4.14
C GLN A 90 4.35 -5.45 3.19
N LYS A 91 4.52 -4.85 2.00
CA LYS A 91 3.42 -4.65 1.04
C LYS A 91 3.15 -5.95 0.27
N PRO A 92 1.94 -6.53 0.37
CA PRO A 92 1.59 -7.74 -0.39
C PRO A 92 1.65 -7.51 -1.89
N ASP A 93 2.13 -8.51 -2.64
CA ASP A 93 2.26 -8.42 -4.10
C ASP A 93 0.92 -8.22 -4.82
N GLU A 94 -0.19 -8.65 -4.20
CA GLU A 94 -1.55 -8.49 -4.76
C GLU A 94 -1.97 -7.01 -4.93
N ILE A 95 -1.54 -6.11 -4.04
CA ILE A 95 -1.82 -4.66 -4.14
C ILE A 95 -0.67 -3.88 -4.79
N LYS A 96 0.45 -4.53 -5.06
CA LYS A 96 1.56 -3.91 -5.76
C LYS A 96 1.17 -3.79 -7.22
N LYS A 97 0.85 -2.58 -7.67
CA LYS A 97 0.56 -2.28 -9.09
C LYS A 97 1.74 -2.70 -9.96
N GLN A 98 1.71 -3.93 -10.45
CA GLN A 98 2.67 -4.41 -11.42
C GLN A 98 2.33 -3.76 -12.76
N LYS A 99 3.34 -3.14 -13.38
CA LYS A 99 3.24 -2.82 -14.80
C LYS A 99 2.98 -4.14 -15.55
N PRO A 100 2.07 -4.16 -16.54
CA PRO A 100 1.85 -5.36 -17.35
C PRO A 100 3.19 -5.82 -17.94
N GLU A 101 3.44 -7.14 -17.94
CA GLU A 101 4.70 -7.74 -18.38
C GLU A 101 5.13 -7.29 -19.78
N GLU A 102 4.18 -6.95 -20.66
CA GLU A 102 4.43 -6.45 -22.00
C GLU A 102 5.23 -5.14 -22.03
N SER A 103 5.11 -4.29 -21.01
CA SER A 103 5.85 -3.03 -20.90
C SER A 103 7.26 -3.20 -20.31
N LYS A 104 7.58 -4.38 -19.77
CA LYS A 104 8.93 -4.76 -19.33
C LYS A 104 9.77 -5.35 -20.44
N LYS A 105 9.22 -5.59 -21.64
CA LYS A 105 10.04 -5.85 -22.84
C LYS A 105 10.94 -4.63 -23.02
N ILE A 106 12.24 -4.83 -22.83
CA ILE A 106 13.27 -3.86 -23.14
C ILE A 106 13.09 -3.51 -24.61
N LYS A 107 12.38 -2.41 -24.90
CA LYS A 107 12.37 -1.83 -26.24
C LYS A 107 13.79 -1.35 -26.46
N ASP A 108 14.49 -2.00 -27.38
CA ASP A 108 15.83 -1.59 -27.80
C ASP A 108 15.70 -0.28 -28.58
N ARG A 109 15.55 0.82 -27.82
CA ARG A 109 15.36 2.18 -28.33
C ARG A 109 16.54 2.59 -29.21
N ASN A 110 17.73 2.00 -29.00
CA ASN A 110 18.92 2.25 -29.80
C ASN A 110 18.80 1.62 -31.19
N LYS A 111 18.28 0.38 -31.28
CA LYS A 111 18.00 -0.29 -32.56
C LYS A 111 16.92 0.42 -33.38
N GLU A 112 15.86 0.91 -32.74
CA GLU A 112 14.82 1.72 -33.40
C GLU A 112 15.37 3.05 -33.91
N ARG A 113 16.25 3.70 -33.12
CA ARG A 113 16.89 4.97 -33.51
C ARG A 113 17.87 4.79 -34.66
N ALA A 114 18.64 3.70 -34.69
CA ALA A 114 19.56 3.37 -35.78
C ALA A 114 18.82 3.17 -37.12
N LYS A 115 17.70 2.45 -37.11
CA LYS A 115 16.82 2.30 -38.29
C LYS A 115 16.23 3.63 -38.74
N LYS A 116 15.80 4.49 -37.81
CA LYS A 116 15.22 5.81 -38.14
C LYS A 116 16.24 6.81 -38.68
N LEU A 117 17.51 6.68 -38.30
CA LEU A 117 18.64 7.47 -38.83
C LEU A 117 19.27 6.87 -40.09
N GLY A 118 18.72 5.77 -40.65
CA GLY A 118 19.23 5.17 -41.89
C GLY A 118 20.66 4.64 -41.79
N ARG A 119 21.12 4.26 -40.59
CA ARG A 119 22.46 3.69 -40.35
C ARG A 119 22.42 2.16 -40.23
N THR A 120 21.73 1.51 -41.16
CA THR A 120 21.75 0.06 -41.36
C THR A 120 21.94 -0.22 -42.83
#